data_AF-A0A4Q3AAP3-F1
#
_entry.id   AF-A0A4Q3AAP3-F1
#
_cell.length_a   1.000
_cell.length_b   1.000
_cell.length_c   1.000
_cell.angle_alpha   90.00
_cell.angle_beta   90.00
_cell.angle_gamma   90.00
#
_symmetry.space_group_name_H-M   'P 1'
#
loop_
_entity.id
_entity.type
_entity.pdbx_description
1 polymer ?
#
loop_
_entity_poly.entity_id
_entity_poly.type
_entity_poly.pdbx_seq_one_letter_code
_entity_poly.pdbx_strand_id
1 'polypeptide(L)'
;MTRPLKLDPDRLFPTEERARGIARALYKEVAGLPIISPHGHTDPTWFSTNANWSNATELLLSPDHYLYRMLYSQGVQLADLCVPDKQGAPATDPRKAWRVLAQNFHLFRGTPSSMWLSHVFGEVFGFDAAFEAGTADFYYDTINDKLASDAFKPRALFDRFGIEFLATTEGPQDDLTPHHQIHASGWKGRVVTTYRPDAVIDVEHEQFAGAMRVFAEKTGEDVYSWDGYLAAHRKRRADFRVAGATATDHGHPTAMTADLSKDEAERLFNTILGDAWTPADAELFRAQMLTEMAAMSADDGMVMQIH
;
A
#
# COMPACT_ATOMS: atom_id res chain seq x y z
N MET A 1 24.15 1.85 30.69
CA MET A 1 24.63 1.04 29.55
C MET A 1 23.45 0.85 28.62
N THR A 2 23.63 1.11 27.32
CA THR A 2 22.56 0.95 26.33
C THR A 2 22.24 -0.53 26.13
N ARG A 3 20.96 -0.88 26.07
CA ARG A 3 20.54 -2.28 25.84
C ARG A 3 20.88 -2.68 24.39
N PRO A 4 21.44 -3.88 24.13
CA PRO A 4 21.75 -4.29 22.76
C PRO A 4 20.49 -4.66 21.96
N LEU A 5 20.49 -4.37 20.66
CA LEU A 5 19.57 -4.93 19.69
C LEU A 5 20.15 -6.27 19.21
N LYS A 6 19.54 -7.38 19.63
CA LYS A 6 19.95 -8.72 19.18
C LYS A 6 18.82 -9.36 18.41
N LEU A 7 19.03 -9.59 17.12
CA LEU A 7 18.14 -10.39 16.29
C LEU A 7 18.59 -11.84 16.35
N ASP A 8 17.77 -12.69 16.98
CA ASP A 8 18.04 -14.13 16.98
C ASP A 8 17.94 -14.65 15.52
N PRO A 9 18.94 -15.38 15.00
CA PRO A 9 18.88 -15.96 13.66
C PRO A 9 17.77 -17.02 13.53
N ASP A 10 17.31 -17.61 14.63
CA ASP A 10 16.21 -18.58 14.70
C ASP A 10 14.89 -17.95 15.17
N ARG A 11 14.76 -16.61 15.12
CA ARG A 11 13.49 -15.91 15.46
C ARG A 11 12.32 -16.48 14.65
N LEU A 12 11.15 -16.56 15.28
CA LEU A 12 9.91 -17.16 14.76
C LEU A 12 9.90 -18.69 14.64
N PHE A 13 11.04 -19.38 14.80
CA PHE A 13 11.04 -20.84 14.80
C PHE A 13 10.52 -21.42 16.11
N PRO A 14 9.95 -22.65 16.08
CA PRO A 14 9.55 -23.37 17.30
C PRO A 14 10.71 -23.52 18.29
N THR A 15 10.38 -23.68 19.57
CA THR A 15 11.39 -23.90 20.64
C THR A 15 11.87 -25.34 20.74
N GLU A 16 11.08 -26.31 20.27
CA GLU A 16 11.44 -27.73 20.26
C GLU A 16 12.59 -27.98 19.26
N GLU A 17 13.61 -28.71 19.70
CA GLU A 17 14.91 -28.81 19.01
C GLU A 17 14.78 -29.44 17.61
N ARG A 18 14.02 -30.53 17.49
CA ARG A 18 13.83 -31.22 16.22
C ARG A 18 13.07 -30.33 15.23
N ALA A 19 11.98 -29.72 15.66
CA ALA A 19 11.18 -28.80 14.84
C ALA A 19 11.99 -27.57 14.43
N ARG A 20 12.76 -26.97 15.34
CA ARG A 20 13.66 -25.85 15.04
C ARG A 20 14.73 -26.24 14.02
N GLY A 21 15.31 -27.43 14.15
CA GLY A 21 16.30 -27.95 13.20
C GLY A 21 15.73 -28.07 11.78
N ILE A 22 14.50 -28.58 11.66
CA ILE A 22 13.79 -28.69 10.38
C ILE A 22 13.47 -27.29 9.82
N ALA A 23 12.94 -26.38 10.66
CA ALA A 23 12.61 -25.02 10.24
C ALA A 23 13.83 -24.27 9.70
N ARG A 24 14.99 -24.38 10.39
CA ARG A 24 16.24 -23.78 9.94
C ARG A 24 16.72 -24.34 8.61
N ALA A 25 16.63 -25.66 8.42
CA ALA A 25 17.02 -26.30 7.18
C ALA A 25 16.16 -25.82 6.00
N LEU A 26 14.83 -25.79 6.17
CA LEU A 26 13.91 -25.31 5.13
C LEU A 26 14.08 -23.82 4.84
N TYR A 27 14.22 -22.99 5.88
CA TYR A 27 14.42 -21.55 5.69
C TYR A 27 15.70 -21.26 4.90
N LYS A 28 16.79 -21.98 5.15
CA LYS A 28 18.05 -21.79 4.42
C LYS A 28 17.90 -21.97 2.90
N GLU A 29 17.01 -22.85 2.45
CA GLU A 29 16.74 -23.10 1.03
C GLU A 29 15.97 -21.94 0.37
N VAL A 30 15.26 -21.12 1.15
CA VAL A 30 14.35 -20.08 0.61
C VAL A 30 14.73 -18.66 0.99
N ALA A 31 15.56 -18.45 2.01
CA ALA A 31 15.86 -17.14 2.59
C ALA A 31 16.53 -16.15 1.61
N GLY A 32 17.23 -16.67 0.61
CA GLY A 32 17.90 -15.87 -0.42
C GLY A 32 17.13 -15.76 -1.73
N LEU A 33 15.89 -16.28 -1.81
CA LEU A 33 15.08 -16.14 -3.00
C LEU A 33 14.63 -14.68 -3.20
N PRO A 34 14.44 -14.24 -4.47
CA PRO A 34 13.94 -12.90 -4.74
C PRO A 34 12.53 -12.67 -4.16
N ILE A 35 12.27 -11.42 -3.77
CA ILE A 35 10.97 -11.01 -3.24
C ILE A 35 9.99 -10.79 -4.41
N ILE A 36 8.86 -11.49 -4.36
CA ILE A 36 7.69 -11.22 -5.19
C ILE A 36 6.64 -10.57 -4.29
N SER A 37 6.34 -9.30 -4.53
CA SER A 37 5.34 -8.51 -3.81
C SER A 37 4.16 -8.22 -4.75
N PRO A 38 3.21 -9.15 -4.90
CA PRO A 38 2.22 -9.11 -5.97
C PRO A 38 1.06 -8.14 -5.73
N HIS A 39 0.96 -7.57 -4.53
CA HIS A 39 -0.03 -6.57 -4.15
C HIS A 39 0.58 -5.67 -3.05
N GLY A 40 0.34 -4.37 -3.12
CA GLY A 40 0.91 -3.40 -2.19
C GLY A 40 0.54 -1.95 -2.51
N HIS A 41 0.94 -1.04 -1.62
CA HIS A 41 0.55 0.37 -1.64
C HIS A 41 1.76 1.33 -1.57
N THR A 42 2.93 0.92 -2.05
CA THR A 42 4.07 1.83 -2.18
C THR A 42 3.81 2.88 -3.24
N ASP A 43 4.30 4.10 -3.05
CA ASP A 43 4.16 5.17 -4.02
C ASP A 43 5.09 4.93 -5.24
N PRO A 44 4.56 4.81 -6.48
CA PRO A 44 5.39 4.57 -7.65
C PRO A 44 6.32 5.76 -7.97
N THR A 45 6.02 6.97 -7.48
CA THR A 45 6.87 8.15 -7.70
C THR A 45 8.23 8.04 -7.00
N TRP A 46 8.35 7.22 -5.94
CA TRP A 46 9.64 6.93 -5.32
C TRP A 46 10.62 6.35 -6.32
N PHE A 47 10.14 5.41 -7.15
CA PHE A 47 10.97 4.75 -8.15
C PHE A 47 11.08 5.56 -9.45
N SER A 48 10.06 6.32 -9.83
CA SER A 48 10.13 7.15 -11.05
C SER A 48 11.11 8.31 -10.90
N THR A 49 11.06 9.03 -9.77
CA THR A 49 11.96 10.16 -9.47
C THR A 49 13.30 9.72 -8.90
N ASN A 50 13.33 8.59 -8.18
CA ASN A 50 14.49 8.09 -7.44
C ASN A 50 15.13 9.14 -6.50
N ALA A 51 14.28 10.04 -5.98
CA ALA A 51 14.67 11.02 -4.97
C ALA A 51 14.91 10.33 -3.62
N ASN A 52 15.77 10.93 -2.80
CA ASN A 52 15.97 10.48 -1.42
C ASN A 52 14.75 10.85 -0.57
N TRP A 53 14.42 10.01 0.41
CA TRP A 53 13.41 10.35 1.42
C TRP A 53 13.94 11.42 2.38
N SER A 54 13.04 12.23 2.94
CA SER A 54 13.41 13.39 3.76
C SER A 54 14.01 13.00 5.12
N ASN A 55 13.30 12.18 5.90
CA ASN A 55 13.70 11.83 7.26
C ASN A 55 13.00 10.54 7.78
N ALA A 56 13.48 10.04 8.92
CA ALA A 56 12.98 8.83 9.58
C ALA A 56 11.47 8.88 9.89
N THR A 57 10.94 10.03 10.29
CA THR A 57 9.53 10.17 10.65
C THR A 57 8.63 10.08 9.44
N GLU A 58 8.97 10.79 8.37
CA GLU A 58 8.22 10.79 7.11
C GLU A 58 8.28 9.44 6.37
N LEU A 59 9.34 8.65 6.58
CA LEU A 59 9.46 7.32 5.99
C LEU A 59 8.83 6.21 6.83
N LEU A 60 9.07 6.20 8.15
CA LEU A 60 8.78 5.04 9.00
C LEU A 60 7.62 5.25 9.98
N LEU A 61 7.24 6.49 10.30
CA LEU A 61 6.24 6.78 11.35
C LEU A 61 4.94 7.34 10.79
N SER A 62 4.96 8.51 10.15
CA SER A 62 3.74 9.19 9.71
C SER A 62 2.92 8.43 8.66
N PRO A 63 3.52 7.63 7.72
CA PRO A 63 2.71 6.87 6.77
C PRO A 63 2.23 5.52 7.33
N ASP A 64 2.78 5.01 8.44
CA ASP A 64 2.46 3.67 8.94
C ASP A 64 1.36 3.69 10.00
N HIS A 65 0.15 3.34 9.57
CA HIS A 65 -1.03 3.28 10.42
C HIS A 65 -0.97 2.22 11.51
N TYR A 66 -0.12 1.20 11.43
CA TYR A 66 0.05 0.28 12.55
C TYR A 66 0.71 0.98 13.74
N LEU A 67 1.66 1.87 13.48
CA LEU A 67 2.40 2.59 14.51
C LEU A 67 1.55 3.66 15.17
N TYR A 68 1.03 4.61 14.38
CA TYR A 68 0.28 5.72 14.96
C TYR A 68 -1.06 5.26 15.55
N ARG A 69 -1.67 4.16 15.09
CA ARG A 69 -2.86 3.57 15.74
C ARG A 69 -2.55 3.10 17.16
N MET A 70 -1.39 2.46 17.38
CA MET A 70 -0.98 2.01 18.71
C MET A 70 -0.78 3.21 19.65
N LEU A 71 -0.08 4.24 19.20
CA LEU A 71 0.16 5.45 19.99
C LEU A 71 -1.13 6.24 20.25
N TYR A 72 -1.98 6.40 19.24
CA TYR A 72 -3.28 7.07 19.37
C TYR A 72 -4.18 6.35 20.38
N SER A 73 -4.16 5.00 20.40
CA SER A 73 -4.90 4.21 21.40
C SER A 73 -4.49 4.47 22.85
N GLN A 74 -3.29 5.05 23.07
CA GLN A 74 -2.76 5.41 24.39
C GLN A 74 -2.82 6.93 24.65
N GLY A 75 -3.52 7.69 23.82
CA GLY A 75 -3.78 9.12 24.03
C GLY A 75 -2.79 10.08 23.36
N VAL A 76 -1.88 9.59 22.51
CA VAL A 76 -0.99 10.45 21.70
C VAL A 76 -1.77 11.03 20.53
N GLN A 77 -1.68 12.34 20.29
CA GLN A 77 -2.38 12.97 19.16
C GLN A 77 -1.67 12.68 17.83
N LEU A 78 -2.43 12.51 16.74
CA LEU A 78 -1.88 12.27 15.40
C LEU A 78 -0.95 13.41 14.93
N ALA A 79 -1.30 14.66 15.28
CA ALA A 79 -0.47 15.83 15.00
C ALA A 79 0.91 15.77 15.67
N ASP A 80 1.03 15.15 16.85
CA ASP A 80 2.31 14.97 17.54
C ASP A 80 3.21 13.93 16.85
N LEU A 81 2.66 13.18 15.89
CA LEU A 81 3.34 12.13 15.12
C LEU A 81 3.57 12.50 13.66
N CYS A 82 3.36 13.77 13.30
CA CYS A 82 3.46 14.27 11.92
C CYS A 82 2.50 13.57 10.93
N VAL A 83 1.41 12.98 11.41
CA VAL A 83 0.39 12.38 10.54
C VAL A 83 -0.47 13.52 9.96
N PRO A 84 -0.58 13.63 8.62
CA PRO A 84 -1.36 14.69 7.99
C PRO A 84 -2.87 14.52 8.24
N ASP A 85 -3.58 15.63 8.31
CA ASP A 85 -5.05 15.68 8.28
C ASP A 85 -5.56 16.20 6.93
N LYS A 86 -6.87 16.48 6.82
CA LYS A 86 -7.47 17.03 5.59
C LYS A 86 -6.99 18.45 5.25
N GLN A 87 -6.33 19.15 6.17
CA GLN A 87 -5.74 20.48 5.96
C GLN A 87 -4.25 20.42 5.62
N GLY A 88 -3.59 19.27 5.83
CA GLY A 88 -2.22 18.99 5.40
C GLY A 88 -1.34 18.44 6.53
N ALA A 89 -0.02 18.52 6.32
CA ALA A 89 0.95 18.09 7.32
C ALA A 89 1.00 19.07 8.50
N PRO A 90 1.03 18.59 9.76
CA PRO A 90 1.13 19.47 10.93
C PRO A 90 2.52 20.12 11.01
N ALA A 91 2.62 21.27 11.71
CA ALA A 91 3.88 21.99 11.92
C ALA A 91 4.83 21.34 12.97
N THR A 92 4.50 20.14 13.44
CA THR A 92 5.29 19.41 14.44
C THR A 92 6.67 19.07 13.89
N ASP A 93 7.70 19.31 14.69
CA ASP A 93 9.08 18.91 14.37
C ASP A 93 9.17 17.38 14.22
N PRO A 94 9.57 16.85 13.05
CA PRO A 94 9.67 15.41 12.82
C PRO A 94 10.57 14.69 13.82
N ARG A 95 11.61 15.35 14.37
CA ARG A 95 12.45 14.78 15.43
C ARG A 95 11.68 14.61 16.75
N LYS A 96 10.78 15.55 17.08
CA LYS A 96 9.93 15.42 18.27
C LYS A 96 8.96 14.24 18.13
N ALA A 97 8.33 14.09 16.96
CA ALA A 97 7.50 12.93 16.65
C ALA A 97 8.26 11.60 16.81
N TRP A 98 9.50 11.54 16.30
CA TRP A 98 10.36 10.37 16.48
C TRP A 98 10.67 10.05 17.95
N ARG A 99 10.92 11.07 18.77
CA ARG A 99 11.12 10.90 20.22
C ARG A 99 9.86 10.37 20.91
N VAL A 100 8.67 10.81 20.49
CA VAL A 100 7.40 10.28 21.01
C VAL A 100 7.28 8.79 20.69
N LEU A 101 7.61 8.36 19.46
CA LEU A 101 7.67 6.94 19.11
C LEU A 101 8.66 6.18 20.01
N ALA A 102 9.88 6.69 20.19
CA ALA A 102 10.91 6.03 20.99
C ALA A 102 10.52 5.87 22.48
N GLN A 103 9.88 6.88 23.06
CA GLN A 103 9.37 6.84 24.44
C GLN A 103 8.27 5.78 24.61
N ASN A 104 7.47 5.59 23.58
CA ASN A 104 6.32 4.69 23.58
C ASN A 104 6.61 3.34 22.90
N PHE A 105 7.86 3.04 22.52
CA PHE A 105 8.18 1.82 21.78
C PHE A 105 7.89 0.53 22.54
N HIS A 106 7.80 0.61 23.88
CA HIS A 106 7.41 -0.50 24.74
C HIS A 106 5.99 -1.01 24.49
N LEU A 107 5.10 -0.20 23.91
CA LEU A 107 3.73 -0.60 23.55
C LEU A 107 3.67 -1.66 22.47
N PHE A 108 4.72 -1.77 21.63
CA PHE A 108 4.78 -2.75 20.55
C PHE A 108 5.29 -4.12 21.00
N ARG A 109 5.58 -4.33 22.28
CA ARG A 109 6.03 -5.65 22.78
C ARG A 109 4.97 -6.71 22.50
N GLY A 110 5.38 -7.76 21.79
CA GLY A 110 4.50 -8.86 21.38
C GLY A 110 3.70 -8.60 20.10
N THR A 111 3.87 -7.43 19.46
CA THR A 111 3.23 -7.12 18.18
C THR A 111 4.16 -7.40 16.99
N PRO A 112 3.61 -7.65 15.79
CA PRO A 112 4.43 -7.80 14.59
C PRO A 112 5.25 -6.55 14.25
N SER A 113 4.74 -5.34 14.52
CA SER A 113 5.48 -4.10 14.28
C SER A 113 6.80 -4.03 15.06
N SER A 114 6.87 -4.58 16.27
CA SER A 114 8.14 -4.68 17.00
C SER A 114 9.15 -5.57 16.26
N MET A 115 8.69 -6.67 15.65
CA MET A 115 9.56 -7.57 14.89
C MET A 115 10.02 -6.93 13.58
N TRP A 116 9.10 -6.29 12.84
CA TRP A 116 9.40 -5.60 11.58
C TRP A 116 10.39 -4.45 11.80
N LEU A 117 10.12 -3.55 12.75
CA LEU A 117 11.02 -2.44 13.04
C LEU A 117 12.37 -2.90 13.59
N SER A 118 12.40 -3.94 14.42
CA SER A 118 13.69 -4.50 14.88
C SER A 118 14.52 -5.04 13.72
N HIS A 119 13.87 -5.69 12.73
CA HIS A 119 14.54 -6.15 11.52
C HIS A 119 15.04 -4.98 10.66
N VAL A 120 14.20 -3.96 10.44
CA VAL A 120 14.60 -2.72 9.73
C VAL A 120 15.81 -2.07 10.42
N PHE A 121 15.77 -1.90 11.74
CA PHE A 121 16.85 -1.29 12.49
C PHE A 121 18.13 -2.11 12.46
N GLY A 122 18.05 -3.42 12.71
CA GLY A 122 19.22 -4.31 12.74
C GLY A 122 19.81 -4.60 11.36
N GLU A 123 19.00 -5.03 10.40
CA GLU A 123 19.47 -5.55 9.09
C GLU A 123 19.57 -4.45 8.02
N VAL A 124 18.62 -3.51 7.98
CA VAL A 124 18.61 -2.47 6.94
C VAL A 124 19.54 -1.31 7.32
N PHE A 125 19.41 -0.81 8.54
CA PHE A 125 20.18 0.34 9.05
C PHE A 125 21.47 -0.06 9.79
N GLY A 126 21.57 -1.25 10.37
CA GLY A 126 22.79 -1.73 11.04
C GLY A 126 22.95 -1.27 12.48
N PHE A 127 21.85 -1.12 13.23
CA PHE A 127 21.91 -0.73 14.64
C PHE A 127 22.22 -1.93 15.56
N ASP A 128 23.17 -1.75 16.48
CA ASP A 128 23.48 -2.72 17.55
C ASP A 128 22.89 -2.34 18.91
N ALA A 129 22.42 -1.11 19.06
CA ALA A 129 21.77 -0.59 20.26
C ALA A 129 20.25 -0.63 20.08
N ALA A 130 19.50 -1.03 21.09
CA ALA A 130 18.05 -1.11 21.01
C ALA A 130 17.39 0.28 20.92
N PHE A 131 16.26 0.35 20.23
CA PHE A 131 15.46 1.56 20.13
C PHE A 131 14.67 1.79 21.42
N GLU A 132 14.94 2.93 22.07
CA GLU A 132 14.34 3.37 23.33
C GLU A 132 14.48 4.89 23.48
N ALA A 133 13.81 5.48 24.48
CA ALA A 133 13.83 6.93 24.69
C ALA A 133 15.25 7.54 24.70
N GLY A 134 16.22 6.85 25.33
CA GLY A 134 17.61 7.32 25.41
C GLY A 134 18.43 7.18 24.12
N THR A 135 17.95 6.41 23.13
CA THR A 135 18.62 6.21 21.83
C THR A 135 17.89 6.91 20.68
N ALA A 136 16.79 7.62 20.96
CA ALA A 136 15.91 8.22 19.96
C ALA A 136 16.65 9.12 18.95
N ASP A 137 17.43 10.08 19.45
CA ASP A 137 18.14 11.04 18.58
C ASP A 137 19.26 10.37 17.78
N PHE A 138 20.00 9.46 18.40
CA PHE A 138 21.01 8.65 17.72
C PHE A 138 20.41 7.87 16.54
N TYR A 139 19.23 7.28 16.74
CA TYR A 139 18.48 6.59 15.68
C TYR A 139 18.06 7.54 14.57
N TYR A 140 17.46 8.68 14.94
CA TYR A 140 16.97 9.67 13.98
C TYR A 140 18.10 10.20 13.09
N ASP A 141 19.22 10.59 13.69
CA ASP A 141 20.38 11.13 12.97
C ASP A 141 20.99 10.08 12.04
N THR A 142 21.23 8.87 12.56
CA THR A 142 21.84 7.79 11.77
C THR A 142 20.96 7.35 10.60
N ILE A 143 19.63 7.30 10.79
CA ILE A 143 18.69 6.99 9.71
C ILE A 143 18.75 8.10 8.66
N ASN A 144 18.67 9.36 9.05
CA ASN A 144 18.66 10.48 8.10
C ASN A 144 19.97 10.57 7.31
N ASP A 145 21.13 10.36 7.95
CA ASP A 145 22.43 10.33 7.28
C ASP A 145 22.47 9.21 6.21
N LYS A 146 21.91 8.04 6.53
CA LYS A 146 21.78 6.93 5.57
C LYS A 146 20.81 7.29 4.45
N LEU A 147 19.63 7.83 4.75
CA LEU A 147 18.62 8.21 3.77
C LEU A 147 19.13 9.26 2.78
N ALA A 148 20.08 10.11 3.16
CA ALA A 148 20.73 11.07 2.27
C ALA A 148 21.75 10.45 1.29
N SER A 149 22.16 9.19 1.50
CA SER A 149 23.15 8.50 0.67
C SER A 149 22.54 7.85 -0.58
N ASP A 150 23.36 7.63 -1.61
CA ASP A 150 22.94 6.92 -2.83
C ASP A 150 22.52 5.48 -2.56
N ALA A 151 23.12 4.82 -1.55
CA ALA A 151 22.81 3.44 -1.19
C ALA A 151 21.40 3.26 -0.61
N PHE A 152 20.76 4.35 -0.19
CA PHE A 152 19.38 4.37 0.32
C PHE A 152 18.42 5.08 -0.64
N LYS A 153 18.80 5.31 -1.89
CA LYS A 153 17.81 5.72 -2.90
C LYS A 153 16.79 4.60 -3.15
N PRO A 154 15.54 4.91 -3.52
CA PRO A 154 14.49 3.90 -3.73
C PRO A 154 14.89 2.75 -4.65
N ARG A 155 15.51 3.05 -5.81
CA ARG A 155 15.99 2.01 -6.74
C ARG A 155 17.14 1.19 -6.17
N ALA A 156 18.05 1.82 -5.43
CA ALA A 156 19.18 1.12 -4.79
C ALA A 156 18.69 0.17 -3.69
N LEU A 157 17.69 0.57 -2.90
CA LEU A 157 17.07 -0.32 -1.91
C LEU A 157 16.27 -1.44 -2.56
N PHE A 158 15.52 -1.16 -3.63
CA PHE A 158 14.81 -2.18 -4.40
C PHE A 158 15.76 -3.30 -4.86
N ASP A 159 16.90 -2.91 -5.45
CA ASP A 159 17.92 -3.84 -5.92
C ASP A 159 18.60 -4.56 -4.73
N ARG A 160 18.95 -3.85 -3.66
CA ARG A 160 19.56 -4.42 -2.44
C ARG A 160 18.66 -5.43 -1.75
N PHE A 161 17.34 -5.21 -1.76
CA PHE A 161 16.37 -6.11 -1.16
C PHE A 161 16.07 -7.34 -2.03
N GLY A 162 16.62 -7.41 -3.25
CA GLY A 162 16.38 -8.53 -4.17
C GLY A 162 14.92 -8.62 -4.60
N ILE A 163 14.25 -7.49 -4.79
CA ILE A 163 12.86 -7.46 -5.25
C ILE A 163 12.83 -7.80 -6.75
N GLU A 164 12.11 -8.85 -7.11
CA GLU A 164 11.91 -9.25 -8.51
C GLU A 164 10.64 -8.65 -9.09
N PHE A 165 9.61 -8.46 -8.27
CA PHE A 165 8.31 -7.93 -8.68
C PHE A 165 7.68 -7.12 -7.54
N LEU A 166 7.20 -5.92 -7.86
CA LEU A 166 6.47 -5.05 -6.94
C LEU A 166 5.22 -4.50 -7.64
N ALA A 167 4.04 -4.77 -7.09
CA ALA A 167 2.81 -4.13 -7.52
C ALA A 167 2.41 -3.00 -6.57
N THR A 168 2.11 -1.83 -7.13
CA THR A 168 1.39 -0.73 -6.48
C THR A 168 -0.12 -0.89 -6.73
N THR A 169 -0.93 0.03 -6.21
CA THR A 169 -2.39 -0.03 -6.35
C THR A 169 -2.91 1.36 -6.69
N GLU A 170 -3.56 1.48 -7.84
CA GLU A 170 -4.08 2.74 -8.35
C GLU A 170 -5.54 2.58 -8.81
N GLY A 171 -6.31 3.65 -8.66
CA GLY A 171 -7.68 3.73 -9.13
C GLY A 171 -7.80 4.09 -10.63
N PRO A 172 -8.97 3.88 -11.24
CA PRO A 172 -9.20 4.19 -12.66
C PRO A 172 -8.97 5.68 -12.98
N GLN A 173 -9.21 6.55 -12.00
CA GLN A 173 -9.00 7.99 -12.05
C GLN A 173 -7.55 8.43 -11.88
N ASP A 174 -6.63 7.55 -11.50
CA ASP A 174 -5.25 7.91 -11.16
C ASP A 174 -4.35 7.97 -12.41
N ASP A 175 -3.23 8.69 -12.28
CA ASP A 175 -2.22 8.83 -13.32
C ASP A 175 -1.15 7.73 -13.23
N LEU A 176 -0.93 7.02 -14.34
CA LEU A 176 0.07 5.95 -14.45
C LEU A 176 1.41 6.45 -15.02
N THR A 177 1.57 7.77 -15.20
CA THR A 177 2.83 8.39 -15.63
C THR A 177 4.05 7.91 -14.84
N PRO A 178 4.01 7.74 -13.50
CA PRO A 178 5.15 7.20 -12.75
C PRO A 178 5.61 5.82 -13.25
N HIS A 179 4.69 4.89 -13.54
CA HIS A 179 5.02 3.57 -14.09
C HIS A 179 5.62 3.66 -15.49
N HIS A 180 5.06 4.52 -16.36
CA HIS A 180 5.62 4.75 -17.69
C HIS A 180 7.04 5.33 -17.61
N GLN A 181 7.30 6.26 -16.70
CA GLN A 181 8.64 6.81 -16.46
C GLN A 181 9.62 5.75 -15.95
N ILE A 182 9.19 4.85 -15.07
CA ILE A 182 10.01 3.73 -14.59
C ILE A 182 10.42 2.86 -15.78
N HIS A 183 9.46 2.41 -16.58
CA HIS A 183 9.69 1.57 -17.77
C HIS A 183 10.60 2.25 -18.81
N ALA A 184 10.47 3.56 -19.01
CA ALA A 184 11.26 4.32 -19.96
C ALA A 184 12.69 4.66 -19.45
N SER A 185 12.96 4.55 -18.15
CA SER A 185 14.21 5.04 -17.54
C SER A 185 15.44 4.18 -17.77
N GLY A 186 15.28 2.96 -18.31
CA GLY A 186 16.37 1.99 -18.50
C GLY A 186 16.77 1.19 -17.26
N TRP A 187 16.27 1.56 -16.06
CA TRP A 187 16.38 0.74 -14.85
C TRP A 187 15.57 -0.55 -14.99
N LYS A 188 16.03 -1.64 -14.35
CA LYS A 188 15.49 -3.00 -14.56
C LYS A 188 14.48 -3.45 -13.52
N GLY A 189 14.23 -2.65 -12.48
CA GLY A 189 13.23 -2.97 -11.47
C GLY A 189 11.83 -3.05 -12.08
N ARG A 190 11.09 -4.09 -11.69
CA ARG A 190 9.73 -4.37 -12.18
C ARG A 190 8.71 -3.86 -11.18
N VAL A 191 8.35 -2.58 -11.34
CA VAL A 191 7.28 -1.92 -10.58
C VAL A 191 6.06 -1.79 -11.49
N VAL A 192 5.00 -2.53 -11.17
CA VAL A 192 3.74 -2.53 -11.93
C VAL A 192 2.60 -1.99 -11.07
N THR A 193 1.40 -1.89 -11.64
CA THR A 193 0.18 -1.42 -10.98
C THR A 193 -0.86 -2.53 -10.80
N THR A 194 -1.82 -2.31 -9.91
CA THR A 194 -3.02 -3.14 -9.67
C THR A 194 -4.25 -2.24 -9.83
N TYR A 195 -5.25 -2.69 -10.59
CA TYR A 195 -6.44 -1.90 -10.88
C TYR A 195 -7.46 -1.96 -9.73
N ARG A 196 -7.67 -0.85 -9.02
CA ARG A 196 -8.61 -0.77 -7.88
C ARG A 196 -9.77 0.20 -8.13
N PRO A 197 -10.91 -0.28 -8.65
CA PRO A 197 -12.02 0.58 -9.07
C PRO A 197 -12.96 1.07 -7.95
N ASP A 198 -12.65 0.83 -6.67
CA ASP A 198 -13.52 1.16 -5.53
C ASP A 198 -14.12 2.58 -5.62
N ALA A 199 -13.29 3.60 -5.89
CA ALA A 199 -13.71 5.00 -5.92
C ALA A 199 -14.67 5.36 -7.06
N VAL A 200 -14.84 4.51 -8.08
CA VAL A 200 -15.82 4.71 -9.17
C VAL A 200 -16.93 3.65 -9.16
N ILE A 201 -16.97 2.79 -8.14
CA ILE A 201 -18.01 1.79 -7.93
C ILE A 201 -18.84 2.15 -6.69
N ASP A 202 -18.18 2.47 -5.59
CA ASP A 202 -18.85 2.71 -4.32
C ASP A 202 -19.32 4.17 -4.21
N VAL A 203 -20.62 4.38 -4.35
CA VAL A 203 -21.25 5.70 -4.21
C VAL A 203 -21.12 6.29 -2.80
N GLU A 204 -20.87 5.45 -1.79
CA GLU A 204 -20.63 5.88 -0.40
C GLU A 204 -19.19 6.36 -0.19
N HIS A 205 -18.28 6.11 -1.15
CA HIS A 205 -16.90 6.54 -1.07
C HIS A 205 -16.79 8.07 -1.20
N GLU A 206 -16.05 8.73 -0.31
CA GLU A 206 -15.98 10.21 -0.27
C GLU A 206 -15.45 10.84 -1.57
N GLN A 207 -14.72 10.07 -2.37
CA GLN A 207 -14.18 10.52 -3.66
C GLN A 207 -15.11 10.25 -4.85
N PHE A 208 -16.22 9.54 -4.70
CA PHE A 208 -17.00 8.97 -5.81
C PHE A 208 -17.32 9.96 -6.94
N ALA A 209 -18.00 11.06 -6.60
CA ALA A 209 -18.38 12.07 -7.59
C ALA A 209 -17.17 12.71 -8.29
N GLY A 210 -16.06 12.90 -7.56
CA GLY A 210 -14.82 13.43 -8.11
C GLY A 210 -14.10 12.45 -9.01
N ALA A 211 -14.02 11.18 -8.58
CA ALA A 211 -13.38 10.10 -9.31
C ALA A 211 -14.14 9.79 -10.62
N MET A 212 -15.48 9.76 -10.60
CA MET A 212 -16.30 9.57 -11.80
C MET A 212 -16.02 10.64 -12.87
N ARG A 213 -15.90 11.91 -12.48
CA ARG A 213 -15.56 13.00 -13.42
C ARG A 213 -14.18 12.81 -14.05
N VAL A 214 -13.15 12.52 -13.25
CA VAL A 214 -11.79 12.29 -13.77
C VAL A 214 -11.73 11.01 -14.62
N PHE A 215 -12.51 9.99 -14.26
CA PHE A 215 -12.64 8.77 -15.02
C PHE A 215 -13.26 9.03 -16.41
N ALA A 216 -14.27 9.89 -16.50
CA ALA A 216 -14.81 10.39 -17.77
C ALA A 216 -13.73 11.09 -18.61
N GLU A 217 -13.00 12.02 -18.01
CA GLU A 217 -11.94 12.79 -18.68
C GLU A 217 -10.82 11.88 -19.22
N LYS A 218 -10.37 10.90 -18.42
CA LYS A 218 -9.29 9.97 -18.81
C LYS A 218 -9.71 9.01 -19.90
N THR A 219 -10.97 8.60 -19.93
CA THR A 219 -11.45 7.60 -20.88
C THR A 219 -12.07 8.23 -22.12
N GLY A 220 -12.58 9.46 -22.04
CA GLY A 220 -13.35 10.09 -23.11
C GLY A 220 -14.70 9.40 -23.37
N GLU A 221 -15.13 8.51 -22.47
CA GLU A 221 -16.40 7.79 -22.55
C GLU A 221 -17.48 8.53 -21.76
N ASP A 222 -18.75 8.27 -22.11
CA ASP A 222 -19.89 8.73 -21.30
C ASP A 222 -20.09 7.81 -20.08
N VAL A 223 -19.33 8.06 -19.02
CA VAL A 223 -19.38 7.28 -17.77
C VAL A 223 -20.68 7.44 -16.98
N TYR A 224 -21.63 8.26 -17.45
CA TYR A 224 -22.95 8.42 -16.83
C TYR A 224 -24.04 7.64 -17.58
N SER A 225 -23.66 6.89 -18.62
CA SER A 225 -24.46 5.82 -19.21
C SER A 225 -23.89 4.47 -18.82
N TRP A 226 -24.74 3.44 -18.66
CA TRP A 226 -24.26 2.11 -18.25
C TRP A 226 -23.24 1.53 -19.23
N ASP A 227 -23.54 1.58 -20.53
CA ASP A 227 -22.65 1.05 -21.56
C ASP A 227 -21.33 1.84 -21.65
N GLY A 228 -21.37 3.18 -21.54
CA GLY A 228 -20.18 4.02 -21.52
C GLY A 228 -19.34 3.85 -20.25
N TYR A 229 -19.97 3.64 -19.09
CA TYR A 229 -19.31 3.30 -17.83
C TYR A 229 -18.54 1.98 -17.91
N LEU A 230 -19.15 0.92 -18.44
CA LEU A 230 -18.45 -0.35 -18.64
C LEU A 230 -17.37 -0.25 -19.73
N ALA A 231 -17.57 0.56 -20.78
CA ALA A 231 -16.53 0.84 -21.79
C ALA A 231 -15.32 1.56 -21.17
N ALA A 232 -15.56 2.53 -20.29
CA ALA A 232 -14.52 3.26 -19.56
C ALA A 232 -13.68 2.30 -18.70
N HIS A 233 -14.32 1.35 -18.02
CA HIS A 233 -13.61 0.32 -17.24
C HIS A 233 -12.70 -0.53 -18.13
N ARG A 234 -13.21 -1.06 -19.24
CA ARG A 234 -12.41 -1.86 -20.18
C ARG A 234 -11.22 -1.06 -20.73
N LYS A 235 -11.42 0.22 -21.07
CA LYS A 235 -10.35 1.09 -21.55
C LYS A 235 -9.26 1.30 -20.50
N ARG A 236 -9.62 1.64 -19.25
CA ARG A 236 -8.62 1.79 -18.19
C ARG A 236 -7.94 0.48 -17.85
N ARG A 237 -8.65 -0.65 -17.78
CA ARG A 237 -8.02 -1.96 -17.58
C ARG A 237 -6.97 -2.26 -18.66
N ALA A 238 -7.25 -1.93 -19.92
CA ALA A 238 -6.27 -2.07 -21.00
C ALA A 238 -5.02 -1.19 -20.77
N ASP A 239 -5.19 0.06 -20.35
CA ASP A 239 -4.06 0.95 -20.01
C ASP A 239 -3.23 0.41 -18.83
N PHE A 240 -3.89 -0.11 -17.79
CA PHE A 240 -3.22 -0.73 -16.64
C PHE A 240 -2.39 -1.95 -17.07
N ARG A 241 -2.92 -2.78 -17.99
CA ARG A 241 -2.16 -3.91 -18.57
C ARG A 241 -0.95 -3.45 -19.37
N VAL A 242 -1.03 -2.32 -20.08
CA VAL A 242 0.13 -1.71 -20.75
C VAL A 242 1.18 -1.24 -19.71
N ALA A 243 0.74 -0.78 -18.53
CA ALA A 243 1.60 -0.48 -17.39
C ALA A 243 2.05 -1.74 -16.60
N GLY A 244 1.77 -2.94 -17.10
CA GLY A 244 2.25 -4.21 -16.54
C GLY A 244 1.33 -4.85 -15.51
N ALA A 245 0.13 -4.32 -15.29
CA ALA A 245 -0.84 -4.91 -14.38
C ALA A 245 -1.22 -6.33 -14.78
N THR A 246 -1.34 -7.18 -13.77
CA THR A 246 -1.79 -8.58 -13.92
C THR A 246 -2.99 -8.90 -13.05
N ALA A 247 -3.39 -7.98 -12.17
CA ALA A 247 -4.46 -8.17 -11.21
C ALA A 247 -5.32 -6.91 -11.03
N THR A 248 -6.53 -7.12 -10.54
CA THR A 248 -7.45 -6.12 -10.01
C THR A 248 -7.69 -6.36 -8.54
N ASP A 249 -8.03 -5.30 -7.82
CA ASP A 249 -8.26 -5.29 -6.39
C ASP A 249 -9.62 -4.65 -6.07
N HIS A 250 -10.37 -5.26 -5.16
CA HIS A 250 -11.72 -4.82 -4.78
C HIS A 250 -11.85 -4.84 -3.26
N GLY A 251 -11.85 -3.66 -2.64
CA GLY A 251 -11.98 -3.50 -1.19
C GLY A 251 -13.39 -3.12 -0.77
N HIS A 252 -14.38 -3.94 -1.14
CA HIS A 252 -15.78 -3.69 -0.82
C HIS A 252 -16.09 -4.06 0.64
N PRO A 253 -17.14 -3.46 1.27
CA PRO A 253 -17.52 -3.79 2.64
C PRO A 253 -17.93 -5.26 2.85
N THR A 254 -18.42 -5.93 1.81
CA THR A 254 -18.78 -7.35 1.83
C THR A 254 -18.33 -8.07 0.56
N ALA A 255 -18.30 -9.41 0.63
CA ALA A 255 -18.04 -10.29 -0.50
C ALA A 255 -19.31 -10.69 -1.28
N MET A 256 -20.41 -9.95 -1.11
CA MET A 256 -21.65 -10.22 -1.83
C MET A 256 -21.45 -10.01 -3.33
N THR A 257 -21.95 -10.93 -4.15
CA THR A 257 -22.00 -10.81 -5.61
C THR A 257 -23.45 -10.85 -6.09
N ALA A 258 -23.73 -10.24 -7.24
CA ALA A 258 -25.04 -10.30 -7.88
C ALA A 258 -24.90 -10.72 -9.36
N ASP A 259 -25.97 -11.30 -9.91
CA ASP A 259 -26.05 -11.71 -11.32
C ASP A 259 -27.32 -11.12 -11.91
N LEU A 260 -27.37 -9.79 -11.94
CA LEU A 260 -28.51 -9.04 -12.49
C LEU A 260 -28.51 -9.14 -14.01
N SER A 261 -29.70 -9.12 -14.60
CA SER A 261 -29.81 -8.87 -16.05
C SER A 261 -29.28 -7.48 -16.40
N LYS A 262 -28.88 -7.27 -17.66
CA LYS A 262 -28.42 -5.94 -18.15
C LYS A 262 -29.41 -4.82 -17.78
N ASP A 263 -30.70 -5.05 -18.03
CA ASP A 263 -31.73 -4.04 -17.77
C ASP A 263 -31.89 -3.73 -16.27
N GLU A 264 -31.68 -4.71 -15.39
CA GLU A 264 -31.70 -4.50 -13.93
C GLU A 264 -30.46 -3.75 -13.47
N ALA A 265 -29.27 -4.12 -13.96
CA ALA A 265 -28.03 -3.43 -13.65
C ALA A 265 -28.05 -1.96 -14.11
N GLU A 266 -28.53 -1.69 -15.33
CA GLU A 266 -28.66 -0.33 -15.86
C GLU A 266 -29.68 0.52 -15.08
N ARG A 267 -30.81 -0.06 -14.68
CA ARG A 267 -31.76 0.64 -13.79
C ARG A 267 -31.14 0.97 -12.44
N LEU A 268 -30.43 0.01 -11.83
CA LEU A 268 -29.74 0.22 -10.56
C LEU A 268 -28.67 1.30 -10.69
N PHE A 269 -27.86 1.26 -11.75
CA PHE A 269 -26.84 2.27 -12.04
C PHE A 269 -27.44 3.68 -12.15
N ASN A 270 -28.56 3.83 -12.87
CA ASN A 270 -29.26 5.12 -12.95
C ASN A 270 -29.76 5.61 -11.57
N THR A 271 -30.19 4.72 -10.68
CA THR A 271 -30.53 5.05 -9.29
C THR A 271 -29.29 5.52 -8.52
N ILE A 272 -28.15 4.84 -8.69
CA ILE A 272 -26.86 5.17 -8.04
C ILE A 272 -26.34 6.55 -8.48
N LEU A 273 -26.52 6.91 -9.75
CA LEU A 273 -26.12 8.24 -10.26
C LEU A 273 -27.01 9.39 -9.75
N GLY A 274 -28.21 9.10 -9.27
CA GLY A 274 -29.10 10.08 -8.64
C GLY A 274 -28.85 10.23 -7.15
N ASP A 275 -29.62 11.08 -6.48
CA ASP A 275 -29.53 11.30 -5.02
C ASP A 275 -30.50 10.40 -4.21
N ALA A 276 -31.19 9.47 -4.86
CA ALA A 276 -32.29 8.68 -4.29
C ALA A 276 -31.91 7.23 -3.94
N TRP A 277 -30.63 6.87 -4.03
CA TRP A 277 -30.15 5.55 -3.66
C TRP A 277 -30.27 5.32 -2.14
N THR A 278 -30.38 4.05 -1.77
CA THR A 278 -30.33 3.57 -0.39
C THR A 278 -29.05 2.77 -0.15
N PRO A 279 -28.63 2.53 1.11
CA PRO A 279 -27.48 1.67 1.39
C PRO A 279 -27.61 0.25 0.80
N ALA A 280 -28.84 -0.25 0.63
CA ALA A 280 -29.09 -1.53 -0.02
C ALA A 280 -28.83 -1.47 -1.54
N ASP A 281 -29.14 -0.35 -2.19
CA ASP A 281 -28.83 -0.14 -3.61
C ASP A 281 -27.31 -0.06 -3.81
N ALA A 282 -26.59 0.65 -2.95
CA ALA A 282 -25.13 0.76 -3.00
C ALA A 282 -24.45 -0.61 -2.84
N GLU A 283 -24.91 -1.41 -1.86
CA GLU A 283 -24.42 -2.77 -1.65
C GLU A 283 -24.70 -3.68 -2.86
N LEU A 284 -25.93 -3.64 -3.39
CA LEU A 284 -26.29 -4.41 -4.58
C LEU A 284 -25.47 -4.00 -5.81
N PHE A 285 -25.18 -2.71 -5.95
CA PHE A 285 -24.38 -2.20 -7.07
C PHE A 285 -22.92 -2.65 -6.96
N ARG A 286 -22.30 -2.54 -5.77
CA ARG A 286 -20.97 -3.13 -5.50
C ARG A 286 -20.95 -4.63 -5.82
N ALA A 287 -21.99 -5.35 -5.42
CA ALA A 287 -22.13 -6.78 -5.68
C ALA A 287 -22.26 -7.11 -7.17
N GLN A 288 -23.04 -6.33 -7.94
CA GLN A 288 -23.12 -6.48 -9.39
C GLN A 288 -21.77 -6.18 -10.05
N MET A 289 -21.08 -5.14 -9.59
CA MET A 289 -19.80 -4.74 -10.18
C MET A 289 -18.68 -5.76 -9.97
N LEU A 290 -18.72 -6.57 -8.91
CA LEU A 290 -17.81 -7.72 -8.81
C LEU A 290 -18.01 -8.71 -9.97
N THR A 291 -19.25 -8.99 -10.36
CA THR A 291 -19.56 -9.86 -11.50
C THR A 291 -19.15 -9.23 -12.83
N GLU A 292 -19.37 -7.93 -13.02
CA GLU A 292 -18.90 -7.22 -14.22
C GLU A 292 -17.36 -7.23 -14.34
N MET A 293 -16.66 -7.02 -13.22
CA MET A 293 -15.19 -7.10 -13.20
C MET A 293 -14.68 -8.52 -13.45
N ALA A 294 -15.40 -9.55 -12.97
CA ALA A 294 -15.10 -10.95 -13.28
C ALA A 294 -15.31 -11.26 -14.77
N ALA A 295 -16.40 -10.76 -15.38
CA ALA A 295 -16.65 -10.90 -16.80
C ALA A 295 -15.54 -10.24 -17.65
N MET A 296 -15.13 -9.02 -17.30
CA MET A 296 -13.98 -8.37 -17.96
C MET A 296 -12.67 -9.15 -17.77
N SER A 297 -12.49 -9.77 -16.61
CA SER A 297 -11.31 -10.60 -16.31
C SER A 297 -11.28 -11.90 -17.11
N ALA A 298 -12.43 -12.47 -17.45
CA ALA A 298 -12.53 -13.60 -18.36
C ALA A 298 -12.04 -13.24 -19.78
N ASP A 299 -12.21 -11.99 -20.21
CA ASP A 299 -11.77 -11.50 -21.51
C ASP A 299 -10.28 -11.08 -21.51
N ASP A 300 -9.82 -10.34 -20.50
CA ASP A 300 -8.47 -9.73 -20.49
C ASP A 300 -7.42 -10.51 -19.67
N GLY A 301 -7.84 -11.52 -18.92
CA GLY A 301 -7.00 -12.42 -18.15
C GLY A 301 -6.42 -11.85 -16.85
N MET A 302 -6.91 -10.70 -16.36
CA MET A 302 -6.45 -10.15 -15.08
C MET A 302 -6.98 -10.97 -13.90
N VAL A 303 -6.14 -11.23 -12.89
CA VAL A 303 -6.55 -11.90 -11.65
C VAL A 303 -7.41 -10.97 -10.82
N MET A 304 -8.56 -11.44 -10.33
CA MET A 304 -9.45 -10.64 -9.49
C MET A 304 -9.22 -10.94 -8.01
N GLN A 305 -8.83 -9.93 -7.23
CA GLN A 305 -8.63 -10.01 -5.78
C GLN A 305 -9.82 -9.37 -5.04
N ILE A 306 -10.41 -10.07 -4.09
CA ILE A 306 -11.50 -9.56 -3.24
C ILE A 306 -10.96 -9.47 -1.81
N HIS A 307 -10.92 -8.27 -1.24
CA HIS A 307 -10.39 -7.98 0.10
C HIS A 307 -11.49 -7.63 1.10
#